data_AF-A0A844G5T1-F1
#
_entry.id   AF-A0A844G5T1-F1
#
_cell.length_a   1.000
_cell.length_b   1.000
_cell.length_c   1.000
_cell.angle_alpha   90.00
_cell.angle_beta   90.00
_cell.angle_gamma   90.00
#
_symmetry.space_group_name_H-M   'P 1'
#
loop_
_entity.id
_entity.type
_entity.pdbx_description
1 polymer ?
#
loop_
_entity_poly.entity_id
_entity_poly.type
_entity_poly.pdbx_seq_one_letter_code
_entity_poly.pdbx_strand_id
1 'polypeptide(L)'
;MNGPAFFGHVADYSSTTSIIAFVLIAVAILFIYLYNSLSMRRSQLDRQLAHIRIILKRRAELARQLAPDLPEFPLSAPIAEQLRMDTEAAAVVKELQEPDPEPLTEYNELEKTLDDTIGLCRVSLEQYNRIVENPDANWAMRLFRFEPRERF
;
A
#
# COMPACT_ATOMS: atom_id res chain seq x y z
N MET A 1 2.89 -1.16 -69.52
CA MET A 1 2.15 -0.53 -68.41
C MET A 1 2.99 -0.72 -67.16
N ASN A 2 3.58 0.36 -66.65
CA ASN A 2 4.41 0.35 -65.45
C ASN A 2 3.50 0.47 -64.23
N GLY A 3 3.35 -0.62 -63.46
CA GLY A 3 2.71 -0.58 -62.14
C GLY A 3 3.70 -0.04 -61.10
N PRO A 4 3.27 0.80 -60.13
CA PRO A 4 4.17 1.42 -59.19
C PRO A 4 4.68 0.37 -58.18
N ALA A 5 5.99 0.29 -58.05
CA ALA A 5 6.68 -0.48 -57.04
C ALA A 5 6.33 0.06 -55.64
N PHE A 6 5.35 -0.53 -54.97
CA PHE A 6 4.87 -0.06 -53.66
C PHE A 6 5.20 -0.96 -52.46
N PHE A 7 5.93 -2.06 -52.66
CA PHE A 7 6.38 -2.90 -51.53
C PHE A 7 7.83 -3.34 -51.76
N GLY A 8 8.73 -2.38 -51.60
CA GLY A 8 10.18 -2.59 -51.74
C GLY A 8 10.98 -1.95 -50.60
N HIS A 9 10.39 -1.77 -49.42
CA HIS A 9 11.19 -1.58 -48.20
C HIS A 9 11.06 -2.85 -47.38
N VAL A 10 11.89 -3.84 -47.71
CA VAL A 10 12.28 -4.84 -46.72
C VAL A 10 13.01 -4.03 -45.67
N ALA A 11 12.34 -3.74 -44.55
CA ALA A 11 12.98 -3.07 -43.44
C ALA A 11 14.18 -3.94 -43.05
N ASP A 12 15.39 -3.42 -43.26
CA ASP A 12 16.60 -4.15 -42.94
C ASP A 12 16.77 -4.13 -41.42
N TYR A 13 16.06 -5.05 -40.77
CA TYR A 13 16.07 -5.23 -39.32
C TYR A 13 17.42 -5.76 -38.81
N SER A 14 18.34 -6.08 -39.72
CA SER A 14 19.70 -6.53 -39.42
C SER A 14 20.71 -5.38 -39.31
N SER A 15 20.34 -4.15 -39.71
CA SER A 15 21.22 -2.99 -39.55
C SER A 15 21.46 -2.67 -38.07
N THR A 16 22.69 -2.31 -37.70
CA THR A 16 23.06 -1.93 -36.33
C THR A 16 22.12 -0.87 -35.74
N THR A 17 21.67 0.07 -36.56
CA THR A 17 20.71 1.12 -36.17
C THR A 17 19.34 0.56 -35.82
N SER A 18 18.80 -0.35 -36.65
CA SER A 18 17.53 -1.04 -36.38
C SER A 18 17.61 -1.85 -35.09
N ILE A 19 18.72 -2.57 -34.87
CA ILE A 19 18.96 -3.36 -33.67
C ILE A 19 19.01 -2.46 -32.44
N ILE A 20 19.77 -1.36 -32.47
CA ILE A 20 19.84 -0.39 -31.38
C ILE A 20 18.45 0.19 -31.08
N ALA A 21 17.68 0.56 -32.10
CA ALA A 21 16.33 1.08 -31.92
C ALA A 21 15.41 0.08 -31.22
N PHE A 22 15.44 -1.21 -31.61
CA PHE A 22 14.66 -2.25 -30.94
C PHE A 22 15.08 -2.47 -29.49
N VAL A 23 16.39 -2.46 -29.21
CA VAL A 23 16.90 -2.57 -27.84
C VAL A 23 16.40 -1.41 -26.99
N LEU A 24 16.45 -0.17 -27.49
CA LEU A 24 15.95 1.00 -26.77
C LEU A 24 14.45 0.92 -26.51
N ILE A 25 13.67 0.46 -27.49
CA ILE A 25 12.22 0.24 -27.33
C ILE A 25 11.96 -0.83 -26.25
N ALA A 26 12.68 -1.95 -26.29
CA ALA A 26 12.55 -3.02 -25.30
C ALA A 26 12.88 -2.53 -23.89
N VAL A 27 13.96 -1.74 -23.74
CA VAL A 27 14.34 -1.12 -22.46
C VAL A 27 13.26 -0.16 -21.97
N ALA A 28 12.70 0.68 -22.86
CA ALA A 28 11.62 1.60 -22.51
C ALA A 28 10.35 0.86 -22.04
N ILE A 29 9.96 -0.22 -22.72
CA ILE A 29 8.82 -1.05 -22.34
C ILE A 29 9.05 -1.70 -20.96
N LEU A 30 10.23 -2.28 -20.75
CA LEU A 30 10.60 -2.87 -19.46
C LEU A 30 10.52 -1.84 -18.34
N PHE A 31 11.00 -0.63 -18.59
CA PHE A 31 10.97 0.46 -17.62
C PHE A 31 9.55 0.86 -17.23
N ILE A 32 8.67 1.05 -18.22
CA ILE A 32 7.25 1.35 -17.99
C ILE A 32 6.59 0.24 -17.17
N TYR A 33 6.87 -1.02 -17.49
CA TYR A 33 6.33 -2.17 -16.77
C TYR A 33 6.76 -2.17 -15.30
N LEU A 34 8.05 -1.97 -15.02
CA LEU A 34 8.58 -1.93 -13.65
C LEU A 34 7.99 -0.77 -12.84
N TYR A 35 7.92 0.43 -13.44
CA TYR A 35 7.31 1.59 -12.81
C TYR A 35 5.85 1.34 -12.45
N ASN A 36 5.04 0.84 -13.40
CA ASN A 36 3.63 0.56 -13.18
C ASN A 36 3.42 -0.52 -12.12
N SER A 37 4.26 -1.57 -12.11
CA SER A 37 4.20 -2.62 -11.09
C SER A 37 4.42 -2.05 -9.69
N LEU A 38 5.44 -1.21 -9.51
CA LEU A 38 5.73 -0.61 -8.21
C LEU A 38 4.67 0.43 -7.79
N SER A 39 4.17 1.22 -8.74
CA SER A 39 3.07 2.16 -8.53
C SER A 39 1.79 1.45 -8.07
N MET A 40 1.46 0.31 -8.68
CA MET A 40 0.32 -0.51 -8.27
C MET A 40 0.51 -1.06 -6.86
N ARG A 41 1.71 -1.58 -6.53
CA ARG A 41 2.03 -2.05 -5.16
C ARG A 41 1.88 -0.93 -4.14
N ARG A 42 2.39 0.28 -4.43
CA ARG A 42 2.23 1.46 -3.59
C ARG A 42 0.75 1.78 -3.36
N SER A 43 -0.06 1.79 -4.43
CA SER A 43 -1.49 2.08 -4.34
C SER A 43 -2.23 1.04 -3.48
N GLN A 44 -1.90 -0.24 -3.65
CA GLN A 44 -2.46 -1.32 -2.83
C GLN A 44 -2.08 -1.17 -1.36
N LEU A 45 -0.82 -0.86 -1.06
CA LEU A 45 -0.35 -0.63 0.29
C LEU A 45 -1.05 0.58 0.93
N ASP A 46 -1.13 1.70 0.21
CA ASP A 46 -1.81 2.92 0.69
C ASP A 46 -3.30 2.64 0.99
N ARG A 47 -3.97 1.78 0.20
CA ARG A 47 -5.34 1.31 0.48
C ARG A 47 -5.43 0.44 1.73
N GLN A 48 -4.48 -0.48 1.93
CA GLN A 48 -4.43 -1.31 3.15
C GLN A 48 -4.25 -0.43 4.39
N LEU A 49 -3.33 0.54 4.35
CA LEU A 49 -3.12 1.49 5.44
C LEU A 49 -4.37 2.34 5.72
N ALA A 50 -5.06 2.80 4.67
CA ALA A 50 -6.31 3.52 4.81
C ALA A 50 -7.42 2.65 5.45
N HIS A 51 -7.51 1.37 5.06
CA HIS A 51 -8.47 0.44 5.64
C HIS A 51 -8.22 0.20 7.14
N ILE A 52 -6.95 0.01 7.54
CA ILE A 52 -6.55 -0.09 8.94
C ILE A 52 -7.01 1.15 9.73
N ARG A 53 -6.76 2.36 9.19
CA ARG A 53 -7.18 3.61 9.84
C ARG A 53 -8.70 3.72 10.01
N ILE A 54 -9.47 3.25 9.03
CA ILE A 54 -10.94 3.23 9.12
C ILE A 54 -11.40 2.29 10.23
N ILE A 55 -10.83 1.08 10.31
CA ILE A 55 -11.16 0.10 11.34
C ILE A 55 -10.80 0.65 12.73
N LEU A 56 -9.59 1.19 12.90
CA LEU A 56 -9.14 1.78 14.17
C LEU A 56 -10.04 2.93 14.61
N LYS A 57 -10.43 3.82 13.68
CA LYS A 57 -11.36 4.91 13.98
C LYS A 57 -12.70 4.36 14.49
N ARG A 58 -13.25 3.34 13.83
CA ARG A 58 -14.53 2.75 14.22
C ARG A 58 -14.43 2.04 15.57
N ARG A 59 -13.36 1.28 15.82
CA ARG A 59 -13.10 0.66 17.13
C ARG A 59 -13.01 1.71 18.24
N ALA A 60 -12.32 2.83 18.00
CA ALA A 60 -12.23 3.90 18.99
C ALA A 60 -13.58 4.60 19.24
N GLU A 61 -14.43 4.75 18.21
CA GLU A 61 -15.79 5.26 18.37
C GLU A 61 -16.64 4.33 19.24
N LEU A 62 -16.62 3.02 18.96
CA LEU A 62 -17.32 2.00 19.76
C LEU A 62 -16.78 1.91 21.19
N ALA A 63 -15.45 1.94 21.36
CA ALA A 63 -14.83 1.96 22.68
C ALA A 63 -15.30 3.17 23.49
N ARG A 64 -15.45 4.35 22.87
CA ARG A 64 -16.01 5.54 23.55
C ARG A 64 -17.51 5.46 23.83
N GLN A 65 -18.28 4.72 23.03
CA GLN A 65 -19.68 4.44 23.37
C GLN A 65 -19.78 3.55 24.61
N LEU A 66 -18.87 2.59 24.75
CA LEU A 66 -18.77 1.69 25.90
C LEU A 66 -18.15 2.36 27.14
N ALA A 67 -17.13 3.20 26.93
CA ALA A 67 -16.38 3.91 27.97
C ALA A 67 -16.15 5.39 27.56
N PRO A 68 -17.06 6.30 27.92
CA PRO A 68 -17.01 7.71 27.49
C PRO A 68 -15.77 8.49 27.93
N ASP A 69 -15.09 8.04 28.98
CA ASP A 69 -13.90 8.68 29.55
C ASP A 69 -12.62 8.44 28.73
N LEU A 70 -12.68 7.60 27.69
CA LEU A 70 -11.55 7.35 26.81
C LEU A 70 -11.14 8.61 26.02
N PRO A 71 -9.81 8.79 25.79
CA PRO A 71 -9.31 9.93 25.04
C PRO A 71 -9.87 9.98 23.60
N GLU A 72 -9.85 11.16 22.98
CA GLU A 72 -10.24 11.31 21.59
C GLU A 72 -9.25 10.61 20.66
N PHE A 73 -9.77 9.93 19.63
CA PHE A 73 -8.94 9.20 18.67
C PHE A 73 -8.18 10.16 17.74
N PRO A 74 -6.83 10.11 17.69
CA PRO A 74 -6.04 11.06 16.93
C PRO A 74 -5.95 10.65 15.45
N LEU A 75 -6.82 11.23 14.61
CA LEU A 75 -6.89 10.93 13.17
C LEU A 75 -5.58 11.20 12.40
N SER A 76 -4.79 12.17 12.87
CA SER A 76 -3.52 12.57 12.25
C SER A 76 -2.29 11.87 12.81
N ALA A 77 -2.44 11.05 13.86
CA ALA A 77 -1.32 10.33 14.45
C ALA A 77 -0.79 9.21 13.51
N PRO A 78 0.48 8.81 13.70
CA PRO A 78 1.03 7.61 13.07
C PRO A 78 0.18 6.36 13.40
N ILE A 79 0.15 5.37 12.51
CA ILE A 79 -0.62 4.13 12.72
C ILE A 79 -0.11 3.39 13.95
N ALA A 80 1.20 3.39 14.20
CA ALA A 80 1.77 2.78 15.41
C ALA A 80 1.16 3.36 16.70
N GLU A 81 0.95 4.67 16.74
CA GLU A 81 0.36 5.35 17.89
C GLU A 81 -1.15 5.06 17.99
N GLN A 82 -1.86 5.04 16.87
CA GLN A 82 -3.28 4.64 16.84
C GLN A 82 -3.49 3.21 17.33
N LEU A 83 -2.60 2.28 16.99
CA LEU A 83 -2.61 0.89 17.48
C LEU A 83 -2.34 0.80 18.99
N ARG A 84 -1.40 1.61 19.50
CA ARG A 84 -1.14 1.70 20.94
C ARG A 84 -2.40 2.14 21.68
N MET A 85 -3.06 3.19 21.19
CA MET A 85 -4.31 3.68 21.78
C MET A 85 -5.47 2.68 21.68
N ASP A 86 -5.58 1.94 20.57
CA ASP A 86 -6.57 0.85 20.45
C ASP A 86 -6.33 -0.25 21.49
N THR A 87 -5.06 -0.60 21.73
CA THR A 87 -4.68 -1.58 22.76
C THR A 87 -5.05 -1.10 24.17
N GLU A 88 -4.82 0.18 24.46
CA GLU A 88 -5.18 0.80 25.74
C GLU A 88 -6.70 0.86 25.94
N ALA A 89 -7.43 1.22 24.89
CA ALA A 89 -8.89 1.21 24.90
C ALA A 89 -9.45 -0.21 25.09
N ALA A 90 -8.86 -1.22 24.44
CA ALA A 90 -9.25 -2.62 24.57
C ALA A 90 -9.10 -3.12 26.03
N ALA A 91 -8.03 -2.70 26.72
CA ALA A 91 -7.83 -3.02 28.13
C ALA A 91 -8.97 -2.45 29.01
N VAL A 92 -9.36 -1.19 28.77
CA VAL A 92 -10.47 -0.56 29.49
C VAL A 92 -11.80 -1.25 29.19
N VAL A 93 -12.11 -1.50 27.92
CA VAL A 93 -13.36 -2.16 27.50
C VAL A 93 -13.49 -3.56 28.13
N LYS A 94 -12.39 -4.29 28.27
CA LYS A 94 -12.36 -5.62 28.90
C LYS A 94 -12.69 -5.58 30.40
N GLU A 95 -12.42 -4.48 31.08
CA GLU A 95 -12.67 -4.32 32.52
C GLU A 95 -14.08 -3.78 32.84
N LEU A 96 -14.86 -3.39 31.82
CA LEU A 96 -16.22 -2.91 32.02
C LEU A 96 -17.13 -4.01 32.60
N GLN A 97 -17.87 -3.65 33.65
CA GLN A 97 -18.93 -4.49 34.20
C GLN A 97 -20.23 -4.18 33.45
N GLU A 98 -20.85 -5.22 32.88
CA GLU A 98 -22.11 -5.13 32.11
C GLU A 98 -22.08 -4.12 30.95
N PRO A 99 -21.13 -4.23 30.00
CA PRO A 99 -21.13 -3.41 28.79
C PRO A 99 -22.36 -3.68 27.92
N ASP A 100 -22.80 -2.64 27.19
CA ASP A 100 -23.86 -2.77 26.19
C ASP A 100 -23.47 -3.82 25.13
N PRO A 101 -24.26 -4.91 24.95
CA PRO A 101 -23.89 -6.03 24.10
C PRO A 101 -23.80 -5.68 22.60
N GLU A 102 -24.56 -4.69 22.12
CA GLU A 102 -24.60 -4.33 20.71
C GLU A 102 -23.27 -3.73 20.22
N PRO A 103 -22.76 -2.61 20.79
CA PRO A 103 -21.46 -2.04 20.42
C PRO A 103 -20.29 -2.97 20.76
N LEU A 104 -20.41 -3.79 21.81
CA LEU A 104 -19.36 -4.76 22.18
C LEU A 104 -19.18 -5.85 21.12
N THR A 105 -20.29 -6.34 20.54
CA THR A 105 -20.23 -7.38 19.50
C THR A 105 -19.52 -6.86 18.26
N GLU A 106 -19.92 -5.68 17.76
CA GLU A 106 -19.26 -5.03 16.61
C GLU A 106 -17.78 -4.76 16.91
N TYR A 107 -17.45 -4.31 18.13
CA TYR A 107 -16.07 -4.04 18.54
C TYR A 107 -15.17 -5.28 18.44
N ASN A 108 -15.66 -6.44 18.88
CA ASN A 108 -14.92 -7.71 18.84
C ASN A 108 -14.81 -8.26 17.41
N GLU A 109 -15.82 -8.07 16.56
CA GLU A 109 -15.74 -8.47 15.14
C GLU A 109 -14.68 -7.65 14.38
N LEU A 110 -14.58 -6.36 14.70
CA LEU A 110 -13.58 -5.47 14.14
C LEU A 110 -12.16 -5.81 14.61
N GLU A 111 -11.99 -6.34 15.83
CA GLU A 111 -10.68 -6.81 16.31
C GLU A 111 -10.07 -7.86 15.40
N LYS A 112 -10.84 -8.92 15.11
CA LYS A 112 -10.39 -9.98 14.22
C LYS A 112 -10.07 -9.45 12.82
N THR A 113 -10.93 -8.58 12.31
CA THR A 113 -10.74 -7.95 10.99
C THR A 113 -9.48 -7.08 10.95
N LEU A 114 -9.21 -6.35 12.03
CA LEU A 114 -8.02 -5.52 12.19
C LEU A 114 -6.76 -6.38 12.20
N ASP A 115 -6.72 -7.44 13.01
CA ASP A 115 -5.57 -8.34 13.12
C ASP A 115 -5.22 -8.99 11.77
N ASP A 116 -6.22 -9.53 11.07
CA ASP A 116 -6.04 -10.13 9.74
C ASP A 116 -5.50 -9.08 8.74
N THR A 117 -6.05 -7.85 8.77
CA THR A 117 -5.63 -6.77 7.87
C THR A 117 -4.21 -6.30 8.18
N ILE A 118 -3.83 -6.18 9.46
CA ILE A 118 -2.48 -5.81 9.90
C ILE A 118 -1.47 -6.87 9.46
N GLY A 119 -1.78 -8.15 9.67
CA GLY A 119 -0.90 -9.26 9.28
C GLY A 119 -0.56 -9.21 7.80
N LEU A 120 -1.57 -9.05 6.94
CA LEU A 120 -1.37 -8.92 5.50
C LEU A 120 -0.63 -7.63 5.12
N CYS A 121 -0.96 -6.52 5.78
CA CYS A 121 -0.34 -5.22 5.49
C CYS A 121 1.15 -5.22 5.82
N ARG A 122 1.56 -5.78 6.97
CA ARG A 122 2.97 -5.85 7.40
C ARG A 122 3.85 -6.57 6.38
N VAL A 123 3.37 -7.68 5.82
CA VAL A 123 4.09 -8.43 4.77
C VAL A 123 4.27 -7.56 3.52
N SER A 124 3.19 -6.94 3.04
CA SER A 124 3.25 -6.03 1.89
C SER A 124 4.18 -4.84 2.14
N LEU A 125 4.13 -4.28 3.34
CA LEU A 125 4.90 -3.11 3.75
C LEU A 125 6.40 -3.42 3.79
N GLU A 126 6.78 -4.56 4.36
CA GLU A 126 8.17 -4.99 4.41
C GLU A 126 8.73 -5.21 2.99
N GLN A 127 7.95 -5.89 2.14
CA GLN A 127 8.36 -6.13 0.74
C GLN A 127 8.52 -4.82 -0.04
N TYR A 128 7.57 -3.88 0.09
CA TYR A 128 7.63 -2.59 -0.57
C TYR A 128 8.82 -1.76 -0.06
N ASN A 129 9.00 -1.63 1.26
CA ASN A 129 10.10 -0.87 1.85
C ASN A 129 11.45 -1.45 1.46
N ARG A 130 11.60 -2.78 1.43
CA ARG A 130 12.84 -3.44 0.99
C ARG A 130 13.22 -3.09 -0.45
N ILE A 131 12.23 -2.97 -1.35
CA ILE A 131 12.47 -2.56 -2.75
C ILE A 131 12.88 -1.09 -2.80
N VAL A 132 12.17 -0.21 -2.09
CA VAL A 132 12.41 1.24 -2.12
C VAL A 132 13.73 1.62 -1.46
N GLU A 133 14.12 0.91 -0.40
CA GLU A 133 15.36 1.15 0.34
C GLU A 133 16.57 0.43 -0.27
N ASN A 134 16.40 -0.31 -1.39
CA ASN A 134 17.51 -1.00 -2.03
C ASN A 134 18.59 0.00 -2.51
N PRO A 135 19.85 -0.09 -2.02
CA PRO A 135 20.91 0.83 -2.38
C PRO A 135 21.16 0.94 -3.88
N ASP A 136 21.08 -0.19 -4.60
CA ASP A 136 21.35 -0.26 -6.04
C ASP A 136 20.28 0.48 -6.86
N ALA A 137 19.06 0.56 -6.32
CA ALA A 137 17.92 1.19 -6.96
C ALA A 137 17.59 2.59 -6.40
N ASN A 138 18.30 3.07 -5.36
CA ASN A 138 17.97 4.29 -4.62
C ASN A 138 17.85 5.53 -5.52
N TRP A 139 18.74 5.67 -6.51
CA TRP A 139 18.69 6.78 -7.46
C TRP A 139 17.37 6.78 -8.28
N ALA A 140 16.92 5.62 -8.72
CA ALA A 140 15.68 5.46 -9.48
C ALA A 140 14.47 5.67 -8.57
N MET A 141 14.48 5.12 -7.35
CA MET A 141 13.40 5.32 -6.37
C MET A 141 13.20 6.80 -6.04
N ARG A 142 14.30 7.54 -5.85
CA ARG A 142 14.29 9.00 -5.67
C ARG A 142 13.77 9.74 -6.88
N LEU A 143 14.22 9.37 -8.08
CA LEU A 143 13.75 9.97 -9.34
C LEU A 143 12.22 9.82 -9.49
N PHE A 144 11.69 8.65 -9.13
CA PHE A 144 10.25 8.34 -9.19
C PHE A 144 9.45 8.71 -7.94
N ARG A 145 10.09 9.30 -6.92
CA ARG A 145 9.43 9.68 -5.65
C ARG A 145 8.71 8.51 -4.98
N PHE A 146 9.30 7.31 -5.08
CA PHE A 146 8.92 6.19 -4.23
C PHE A 146 9.63 6.35 -2.90
N GLU A 147 8.85 6.41 -1.82
CA GLU A 147 9.32 6.58 -0.45
C GLU A 147 8.87 5.40 0.40
N PRO A 148 9.67 5.00 1.40
CA PRO A 148 9.27 3.97 2.34
C PRO A 148 8.03 4.42 3.12
N ARG A 149 7.22 3.45 3.53
CA ARG A 149 6.05 3.65 4.39
C ARG A 149 6.39 3.40 5.86
N GLU A 150 5.61 4.02 6.73
CA GLU A 150 5.67 3.87 8.19
C GLU A 150 5.64 2.38 8.58
N ARG A 151 6.57 1.95 9.44
CA ARG A 151 6.57 0.60 10.02
C ARG A 151 5.85 0.63 11.37
N PHE A 152 5.05 -0.38 11.65
CA PHE A 152 4.27 -0.53 12.90
C PHE A 152 4.04 -2.01 13.23
#